data_AF-A0AAW2WTT4-F1
#
_entry.id   AF-A0AAW2WTT4-F1
#
_cell.length_a   1.000
_cell.length_b   1.000
_cell.length_c   1.000
_cell.angle_alpha   90.00
_cell.angle_beta   90.00
_cell.angle_gamma   90.00
#
_symmetry.space_group_name_H-M   'P 1'
#
loop_
_entity.id
_entity.type
_entity.pdbx_description
1 polymer ?
#
loop_
_entity_poly.entity_id
_entity_poly.type
_entity_poly.pdbx_seq_one_letter_code
_entity_poly.pdbx_strand_id
1 'polypeptide(L)'
;MAFLFPAATSLLLFIIGGAAAAAAGKVPAVIVFGDSSVDAGNNNHISTLLKSNFRPYGRDFFGGRPTGRFSNGRIPPDFISEDFGLRPIVPAYLDPQYNMSDFAGGVCFASAGTGFDNATSNVLNVIPLWKEVEYYKDYQNKLKAYLGDTKANYIINEALYIISLGTNDFLENYYSLPSTRSKYTVDQYQDFLIGIAETFIKGYTVWEPGRCLLRGSLRWGACPSRGPQTM
;
A
#
# COMPACT_ATOMS: atom_id res chain seq x y z
N MET A 1 -24.59 -23.13 -2.64
CA MET A 1 -25.30 -21.86 -2.36
C MET A 1 -24.50 -20.75 -3.02
N ALA A 2 -25.01 -20.20 -4.13
CA ALA A 2 -24.40 -19.04 -4.77
C ALA A 2 -24.85 -17.80 -3.99
N PHE A 3 -23.92 -17.16 -3.29
CA PHE A 3 -24.17 -15.83 -2.73
C PHE A 3 -24.20 -14.85 -3.90
N LEU A 4 -25.39 -14.37 -4.24
CA LEU A 4 -25.55 -13.19 -5.09
C LEU A 4 -25.05 -12.00 -4.28
N PHE A 5 -23.80 -11.59 -4.51
CA PHE A 5 -23.26 -10.35 -3.96
C PHE A 5 -23.97 -9.18 -4.64
N PRO A 6 -24.63 -8.26 -3.90
CA PRO A 6 -25.16 -7.05 -4.50
C PRO A 6 -24.00 -6.23 -5.09
N ALA A 7 -24.22 -5.65 -6.27
CA ALA A 7 -23.23 -5.14 -7.22
C ALA A 7 -22.46 -3.87 -6.81
N ALA A 8 -22.18 -3.66 -5.52
CA ALA A 8 -21.46 -2.49 -5.02
C ALA A 8 -20.33 -2.87 -4.05
N THR A 9 -19.48 -3.82 -4.44
CA THR A 9 -18.11 -3.87 -3.89
C THR A 9 -17.31 -2.81 -4.64
N SER A 10 -17.32 -1.57 -4.14
CA SER A 10 -16.53 -0.49 -4.73
C SER A 10 -15.06 -0.70 -4.42
N LEU A 11 -14.33 -1.29 -5.37
CA LEU A 11 -12.87 -1.20 -5.38
C LEU A 11 -12.50 0.28 -5.58
N LEU A 12 -11.78 0.85 -4.62
CA LEU A 12 -11.25 2.20 -4.73
C LEU A 12 -9.81 2.10 -5.23
N LEU A 13 -9.64 2.32 -6.53
CA LEU A 13 -8.33 2.48 -7.16
C LEU A 13 -8.02 3.97 -7.29
N PHE A 14 -6.98 4.43 -6.62
CA PHE A 14 -6.42 5.76 -6.80
C PHE A 14 -5.05 5.66 -7.46
N ILE A 15 -4.86 6.43 -8.54
CA ILE A 15 -3.56 6.66 -9.16
C ILE A 15 -3.26 8.16 -9.00
N ILE A 16 -2.20 8.47 -8.26
CA ILE A 16 -1.82 9.84 -7.91
C ILE A 16 -0.40 10.08 -8.43
N GLY A 17 -0.24 11.03 -9.36
CA GLY A 17 1.06 11.41 -9.92
C GLY A 17 1.60 12.72 -9.32
N GLY A 18 2.93 12.85 -9.25
CA GLY A 18 3.62 14.09 -8.91
C GLY A 18 3.47 15.19 -9.97
N ALA A 19 3.81 16.44 -9.61
CA ALA A 19 3.62 17.62 -10.45
C ALA A 19 4.41 17.55 -11.78
N ALA A 20 5.61 16.97 -11.79
CA ALA A 20 6.41 16.75 -12.99
C ALA A 20 5.96 15.51 -13.79
N ALA A 21 5.37 14.50 -13.14
CA ALA A 21 4.73 13.37 -13.83
C ALA A 21 3.53 13.83 -14.69
N ALA A 22 2.82 14.87 -14.24
CA ALA A 22 1.75 15.51 -15.01
C ALA A 22 2.26 16.39 -16.17
N ALA A 23 3.51 16.85 -16.12
CA ALA A 23 4.12 17.78 -17.07
C ALA A 23 5.20 17.09 -17.92
N ALA A 24 4.85 16.01 -18.62
CA ALA A 24 5.71 15.31 -19.60
C ALA A 24 7.12 14.87 -19.10
N GLY A 25 7.36 14.88 -17.79
CA GLY A 25 8.59 14.45 -17.14
C GLY A 25 8.60 12.96 -16.83
N LYS A 26 9.79 12.35 -16.76
CA LYS A 26 9.98 10.95 -16.41
C LYS A 26 9.51 10.69 -14.97
N VAL A 27 8.65 9.69 -14.78
CA VAL A 27 8.30 9.17 -13.44
C VAL A 27 9.54 8.46 -12.87
N PRO A 28 10.09 8.91 -11.72
CA PRO A 28 11.32 8.35 -11.19
C PRO A 28 11.11 7.04 -10.41
N ALA A 29 9.91 6.80 -9.89
CA ALA A 29 9.57 5.57 -9.18
C ALA A 29 8.05 5.31 -9.17
N VAL A 30 7.68 4.04 -9.00
CA VAL A 30 6.29 3.61 -8.70
C VAL A 30 6.21 3.14 -7.25
N ILE A 31 5.35 3.77 -6.46
CA ILE A 31 5.17 3.49 -5.04
C ILE A 31 3.76 2.95 -4.79
N VAL A 32 3.67 1.76 -4.20
CA VAL A 32 2.41 0.99 -4.19
C VAL A 32 1.96 0.69 -2.77
N PHE A 33 0.69 0.97 -2.50
CA PHE A 33 -0.06 0.61 -1.29
C PHE A 33 -1.29 -0.19 -1.70
N GLY A 34 -1.74 -1.12 -0.87
CA GLY A 34 -2.97 -1.81 -1.19
C GLY A 34 -3.12 -3.22 -0.71
N ASP A 35 -4.00 -3.94 -1.39
CA ASP A 35 -4.35 -5.31 -1.07
C ASP A 35 -3.75 -6.34 -2.05
N SER A 36 -4.38 -7.52 -2.10
CA SER A 36 -3.97 -8.66 -2.93
C SER A 36 -3.87 -8.33 -4.42
N SER A 37 -4.61 -7.34 -4.90
CA SER A 37 -4.59 -6.89 -6.30
C SER A 37 -3.24 -6.32 -6.72
N VAL A 38 -2.44 -5.85 -5.76
CA VAL A 38 -1.15 -5.18 -5.98
C VAL A 38 -0.03 -5.69 -5.06
N ASP A 39 -0.28 -6.70 -4.23
CA ASP A 39 0.72 -7.33 -3.36
C ASP A 39 1.81 -8.03 -4.18
N ALA A 40 3.04 -7.54 -4.03
CA ALA A 40 4.24 -8.06 -4.68
C ALA A 40 4.85 -9.28 -3.97
N GLY A 41 4.27 -9.71 -2.83
CA GLY A 41 4.74 -10.83 -2.01
C GLY A 41 5.06 -10.47 -0.55
N ASN A 42 4.66 -9.30 -0.04
CA ASN A 42 4.93 -8.90 1.34
C ASN A 42 4.34 -9.90 2.34
N ASN A 43 3.18 -10.49 2.03
CA ASN A 43 2.53 -11.48 2.87
C ASN A 43 3.38 -12.73 3.12
N ASN A 44 4.36 -13.04 2.27
CA ASN A 44 5.27 -14.17 2.51
C ASN A 44 6.13 -13.97 3.76
N HIS A 45 6.34 -12.73 4.18
CA HIS A 45 7.26 -12.35 5.25
C HIS A 45 6.55 -12.06 6.59
N ILE A 46 5.25 -12.34 6.67
CA ILE A 46 4.46 -12.22 7.90
C ILE A 46 3.72 -13.53 8.23
N SER A 47 3.22 -13.64 9.46
CA SER A 47 2.45 -14.80 9.91
C SER A 47 0.96 -14.66 9.55
N THR A 48 0.63 -14.89 8.29
CA THR A 48 -0.76 -14.93 7.78
C THR A 48 -1.03 -16.18 6.94
N LEU A 49 -2.31 -16.54 6.81
CA LEU A 49 -2.80 -17.56 5.88
C LEU A 49 -2.98 -17.02 4.46
N LEU A 50 -3.10 -15.70 4.28
CA LEU A 50 -3.25 -15.08 2.96
C LEU A 50 -1.91 -14.98 2.24
N LYS A 51 -1.46 -16.10 1.67
CA LYS A 51 -0.25 -16.19 0.86
C LYS A 51 -0.59 -16.79 -0.49
N SER A 52 0.14 -16.41 -1.52
CA SER A 52 0.06 -16.98 -2.88
C SER A 52 1.44 -17.46 -3.34
N ASN A 53 2.24 -17.98 -2.40
CA ASN A 53 3.57 -18.55 -2.63
C ASN A 53 3.53 -20.06 -2.94
N PHE A 54 2.45 -20.54 -3.53
CA PHE A 54 2.25 -21.93 -3.94
C PHE A 54 1.60 -22.00 -5.32
N ARG A 55 1.66 -23.16 -5.98
CA ARG A 55 1.05 -23.36 -7.30
C ARG A 55 -0.49 -23.31 -7.21
N PRO A 56 -1.22 -22.72 -8.16
CA PRO A 56 -0.77 -22.36 -9.51
C PRO A 56 -0.16 -20.95 -9.65
N TYR A 57 -0.08 -20.17 -8.57
CA TYR A 57 0.47 -18.80 -8.63
C TYR A 57 1.91 -18.78 -9.12
N GLY A 58 2.27 -17.71 -9.84
CA GLY A 58 3.62 -17.52 -10.41
C GLY A 58 3.99 -18.44 -11.58
N ARG A 59 3.06 -19.24 -12.12
CA ARG A 59 3.31 -20.11 -13.30
C ARG A 59 3.87 -19.34 -14.51
N ASP A 60 3.34 -18.15 -14.75
CA ASP A 60 3.67 -17.27 -15.87
C ASP A 60 4.64 -16.15 -15.44
N PHE A 61 5.12 -16.16 -14.18
CA PHE A 61 6.13 -15.24 -13.68
C PHE A 61 7.54 -15.64 -14.15
N PHE A 62 8.51 -14.72 -14.07
CA PHE A 62 9.90 -15.01 -14.44
C PHE A 62 10.43 -16.24 -13.69
N GLY A 63 10.83 -17.27 -14.45
CA GLY A 63 11.30 -18.55 -13.91
C GLY A 63 10.20 -19.50 -13.40
N GLY A 64 8.92 -19.17 -13.58
CA GLY A 64 7.78 -20.03 -13.23
C GLY A 64 7.63 -20.31 -11.73
N ARG A 65 8.01 -19.36 -10.88
CA ARG A 65 8.04 -19.53 -9.42
C ARG A 65 6.95 -18.70 -8.73
N PRO A 66 6.23 -19.26 -7.74
CA PRO A 66 5.32 -18.50 -6.91
C PRO A 66 6.08 -17.45 -6.09
N THR A 67 5.72 -16.17 -6.26
CA THR A 67 6.37 -15.06 -5.51
C THR A 67 5.50 -14.51 -4.38
N GLY A 68 4.28 -15.00 -4.18
CA GLY A 68 3.31 -14.35 -3.30
C GLY A 68 2.50 -13.23 -3.97
N ARG A 69 2.61 -13.08 -5.30
CA ARG A 69 1.65 -12.30 -6.10
C ARG A 69 0.39 -13.14 -6.29
N PHE A 70 -0.78 -12.55 -6.08
CA PHE A 70 -2.09 -13.19 -6.31
C PHE A 70 -2.44 -13.24 -7.81
N SER A 71 -1.48 -13.66 -8.61
CA SER A 71 -1.54 -13.76 -10.07
C SER A 71 -0.68 -14.94 -10.53
N ASN A 72 -0.93 -15.44 -11.74
CA ASN A 72 -0.02 -16.39 -12.37
C ASN A 72 1.31 -15.73 -12.75
N GLY A 73 1.35 -14.41 -12.89
CA GLY A 73 2.55 -13.70 -13.31
C GLY A 73 2.64 -12.33 -12.66
N ARG A 74 2.96 -11.34 -13.49
CA ARG A 74 3.04 -9.94 -13.08
C ARG A 74 1.68 -9.41 -12.62
N ILE A 75 1.71 -8.36 -11.81
CA ILE A 75 0.55 -7.64 -11.29
C ILE A 75 0.46 -6.25 -11.93
N PRO A 76 -0.69 -5.55 -11.89
CA PRO A 76 -0.87 -4.26 -12.57
C PRO A 76 0.26 -3.23 -12.34
N PRO A 77 0.81 -3.05 -11.12
CA PRO A 77 1.93 -2.12 -10.91
C PRO A 77 3.20 -2.46 -11.70
N ASP A 78 3.45 -3.74 -11.98
CA ASP A 78 4.62 -4.19 -12.74
C ASP A 78 4.55 -3.69 -14.19
N PHE A 79 3.37 -3.77 -14.82
CA PHE A 79 3.14 -3.27 -16.18
C PHE A 79 3.22 -1.75 -16.24
N ILE A 80 2.60 -1.06 -15.27
CA ILE A 80 2.68 0.41 -15.18
C ILE A 80 4.14 0.86 -15.02
N SER A 81 4.91 0.19 -14.16
CA SER A 81 6.34 0.46 -13.98
C SER A 81 7.12 0.30 -15.29
N GLU A 82 6.89 -0.80 -16.03
CA GLU A 82 7.52 -1.05 -17.34
C GLU A 82 7.16 0.02 -18.38
N ASP A 83 5.90 0.46 -18.43
CA ASP A 83 5.42 1.48 -19.37
C ASP A 83 6.09 2.85 -19.14
N PHE A 84 6.48 3.16 -17.90
CA PHE A 84 7.27 4.36 -17.56
C PHE A 84 8.78 4.18 -17.77
N GLY A 85 9.23 3.05 -18.32
CA GLY A 85 10.64 2.74 -18.54
C GLY A 85 11.40 2.41 -17.26
N LEU A 86 10.68 2.11 -16.17
CA LEU A 86 11.25 1.60 -14.93
C LEU A 86 11.39 0.08 -15.00
N ARG A 87 11.77 -0.56 -13.89
CA ARG A 87 11.96 -2.01 -13.87
C ARG A 87 10.65 -2.72 -14.21
N PRO A 88 10.71 -3.89 -14.86
CA PRO A 88 9.50 -4.63 -15.22
C PRO A 88 8.81 -5.30 -14.01
N ILE A 89 9.37 -5.15 -12.81
CA ILE A 89 8.88 -5.70 -11.54
C ILE A 89 9.05 -4.68 -10.41
N VAL A 90 7.94 -4.37 -9.73
CA VAL A 90 7.93 -3.60 -8.49
C VAL A 90 8.16 -4.58 -7.31
N PRO A 91 9.26 -4.41 -6.54
CA PRO A 91 9.63 -5.34 -5.49
C PRO A 91 8.79 -5.16 -4.22
N ALA A 92 8.60 -6.25 -3.47
CA ALA A 92 7.98 -6.22 -2.15
C ALA A 92 8.97 -5.65 -1.12
N TYR A 93 8.52 -4.71 -0.29
CA TYR A 93 9.38 -4.04 0.70
C TYR A 93 9.99 -5.00 1.73
N LEU A 94 9.25 -6.03 2.13
CA LEU A 94 9.68 -7.00 3.15
C LEU A 94 10.53 -8.15 2.59
N ASP A 95 10.72 -8.24 1.28
CA ASP A 95 11.51 -9.31 0.69
C ASP A 95 13.01 -9.02 0.82
N PRO A 96 13.77 -9.84 1.59
CA PRO A 96 15.18 -9.61 1.86
C PRO A 96 16.08 -9.77 0.64
N GLN A 97 15.55 -10.24 -0.50
CA GLN A 97 16.31 -10.30 -1.75
C GLN A 97 16.55 -8.92 -2.37
N TYR A 98 15.77 -7.91 -1.97
CA TYR A 98 15.87 -6.54 -2.49
C TYR A 98 16.52 -5.58 -1.49
N ASN A 99 17.12 -4.50 -2.03
CA ASN A 99 17.76 -3.46 -1.24
C ASN A 99 17.42 -2.05 -1.80
N MET A 100 18.05 -0.99 -1.27
CA MET A 100 17.70 0.39 -1.67
C MET A 100 17.98 0.70 -3.15
N SER A 101 18.93 0.01 -3.78
CA SER A 101 19.16 0.17 -5.22
C SER A 101 17.97 -0.34 -6.04
N ASP A 102 17.30 -1.40 -5.57
CA ASP A 102 16.06 -1.91 -6.16
C ASP A 102 14.89 -0.97 -5.88
N PHE A 103 14.75 -0.52 -4.64
CA PHE A 103 13.60 0.27 -4.20
C PHE A 103 13.61 1.71 -4.73
N ALA A 104 14.78 2.25 -5.11
CA ALA A 104 14.89 3.60 -5.65
C ALA A 104 14.06 3.84 -6.93
N GLY A 105 13.81 2.79 -7.72
CA GLY A 105 12.97 2.86 -8.93
C GLY A 105 11.52 2.40 -8.72
N GLY A 106 11.18 1.91 -7.53
CA GLY A 106 9.82 1.49 -7.19
C GLY A 106 9.79 0.47 -6.05
N VAL A 107 8.72 0.50 -5.27
CA VAL A 107 8.56 -0.32 -4.07
C VAL A 107 7.08 -0.55 -3.76
N CYS A 108 6.74 -1.77 -3.33
CA CYS A 108 5.39 -2.16 -2.96
C CYS A 108 5.29 -2.49 -1.47
N PHE A 109 4.40 -1.79 -0.77
CA PHE A 109 4.05 -1.99 0.64
C PHE A 109 2.75 -2.76 0.85
N ALA A 110 2.01 -3.03 -0.23
CA ALA A 110 0.71 -3.67 -0.20
C ALA A 110 0.75 -5.06 0.46
N SER A 111 -0.36 -5.44 1.07
CA SER A 111 -0.54 -6.73 1.74
C SER A 111 -1.88 -7.34 1.41
N ALA A 112 -1.89 -8.59 0.96
CA ALA A 112 -3.16 -9.24 0.65
C ALA A 112 -4.08 -9.32 1.87
N GLY A 113 -5.35 -8.92 1.69
CA GLY A 113 -6.36 -8.82 2.74
C GLY A 113 -6.48 -7.44 3.39
N THR A 114 -5.59 -6.49 3.09
CA THR A 114 -5.68 -5.13 3.64
C THR A 114 -6.98 -4.45 3.22
N GLY A 115 -7.58 -3.72 4.15
CA GLY A 115 -8.65 -2.77 3.91
C GLY A 115 -8.31 -1.41 4.50
N PHE A 116 -9.16 -0.42 4.25
CA PHE A 116 -9.05 0.89 4.91
C PHE A 116 -9.37 0.77 6.41
N ASP A 117 -10.32 -0.08 6.79
CA ASP A 117 -10.65 -0.34 8.18
C ASP A 117 -9.62 -1.32 8.79
N ASN A 118 -9.02 -0.93 9.91
CA ASN A 118 -8.06 -1.77 10.62
C ASN A 118 -8.70 -3.08 11.11
N ALA A 119 -10.02 -3.08 11.38
CA ALA A 119 -10.74 -4.29 11.75
C ALA A 119 -10.68 -5.36 10.65
N THR A 120 -10.65 -4.95 9.38
CA THR A 120 -10.51 -5.83 8.22
C THR A 120 -9.19 -6.61 8.27
N SER A 121 -8.09 -5.90 8.54
CA SER A 121 -6.75 -6.51 8.53
C SER A 121 -6.53 -7.48 9.70
N ASN A 122 -7.25 -7.28 10.81
CA ASN A 122 -7.17 -8.15 11.98
C ASN A 122 -7.79 -9.54 11.75
N VAL A 123 -8.72 -9.70 10.81
CA VAL A 123 -9.40 -10.98 10.56
C VAL A 123 -8.39 -12.06 10.19
N LEU A 124 -7.40 -11.72 9.37
CA LEU A 124 -6.41 -12.65 8.83
C LEU A 124 -4.97 -12.28 9.22
N ASN A 125 -4.80 -11.39 10.20
CA ASN A 125 -3.51 -10.89 10.69
C ASN A 125 -2.57 -10.44 9.56
N VAL A 126 -3.10 -9.62 8.64
CA VAL A 126 -2.36 -9.06 7.51
C VAL A 126 -1.81 -7.67 7.86
N ILE A 127 -0.98 -7.07 7.01
CA ILE A 127 -0.40 -5.74 7.29
C ILE A 127 -1.50 -4.69 7.12
N PRO A 128 -1.94 -4.01 8.17
CA PRO A 128 -2.94 -2.96 8.01
C PRO A 128 -2.38 -1.73 7.29
N LEU A 129 -3.24 -0.93 6.67
CA LEU A 129 -2.85 0.27 5.91
C LEU A 129 -1.88 1.19 6.69
N TRP A 130 -2.12 1.42 7.98
CA TRP A 130 -1.23 2.26 8.79
C TRP A 130 0.19 1.70 8.90
N LYS A 131 0.34 0.37 8.85
CA LYS A 131 1.65 -0.27 8.88
C LYS A 131 2.34 -0.19 7.52
N GLU A 132 1.58 -0.26 6.42
CA GLU A 132 2.11 0.08 5.09
C GLU A 132 2.68 1.50 5.07
N VAL A 133 2.00 2.47 5.72
CA VAL A 133 2.49 3.84 5.88
C VAL A 133 3.76 3.91 6.73
N GLU A 134 3.86 3.12 7.80
CA GLU A 134 5.10 3.06 8.60
C GLU A 134 6.27 2.52 7.79
N TYR A 135 6.05 1.49 6.96
CA TYR A 135 7.07 0.99 6.05
C TYR A 135 7.48 2.03 5.01
N TYR A 136 6.53 2.83 4.51
CA TYR A 136 6.83 3.94 3.64
C TYR A 136 7.70 5.01 4.31
N LYS A 137 7.41 5.39 5.56
CA LYS A 137 8.27 6.33 6.32
C LYS A 137 9.69 5.80 6.51
N ASP A 138 9.81 4.51 6.83
CA ASP A 138 11.11 3.84 6.96
C ASP A 138 11.86 3.84 5.61
N TYR A 139 11.16 3.53 4.52
CA TYR A 139 11.69 3.66 3.15
C TYR A 139 12.17 5.07 2.84
N GLN A 140 11.41 6.12 3.16
CA GLN A 140 11.82 7.51 2.91
C GLN A 140 13.14 7.83 3.63
N ASN A 141 13.30 7.41 4.89
CA ASN A 141 14.53 7.60 5.65
C ASN A 141 15.71 6.83 5.04
N LYS A 142 15.50 5.57 4.65
CA LYS A 142 16.52 4.73 4.02
C LYS A 142 16.93 5.25 2.64
N LEU A 143 15.97 5.75 1.86
CA LEU A 143 16.21 6.36 0.56
C LEU A 143 17.07 7.62 0.69
N LYS A 144 16.76 8.48 1.66
CA LYS A 144 17.59 9.67 1.97
C LYS A 144 19.00 9.29 2.39
N ALA A 145 19.16 8.28 3.25
CA ALA A 145 20.48 7.78 3.64
C ALA A 145 21.28 7.21 2.46
N TYR A 146 20.58 6.60 1.49
CA TYR A 146 21.21 5.96 0.32
C TYR A 146 21.57 6.95 -0.80
N LEU A 147 20.70 7.92 -1.13
CA LEU A 147 20.85 8.83 -2.28
C LEU A 147 21.16 10.28 -1.92
N GLY A 148 21.06 10.64 -0.63
CA GLY A 148 21.06 12.01 -0.16
C GLY A 148 19.69 12.69 -0.29
N ASP A 149 19.47 13.75 0.48
CA ASP A 149 18.16 14.42 0.59
C ASP A 149 17.62 14.93 -0.75
N THR A 150 18.46 15.57 -1.57
CA THR A 150 18.01 16.18 -2.84
C THR A 150 17.41 15.15 -3.80
N LYS A 151 18.10 14.03 -4.02
CA LYS A 151 17.63 12.97 -4.94
C LYS A 151 16.46 12.19 -4.35
N ALA A 152 16.52 11.88 -3.06
CA ALA A 152 15.43 11.18 -2.39
C ALA A 152 14.12 11.99 -2.40
N ASN A 153 14.19 13.30 -2.10
CA ASN A 153 13.02 14.17 -2.14
C ASN A 153 12.46 14.30 -3.57
N TYR A 154 13.32 14.36 -4.60
CA TYR A 154 12.85 14.32 -5.99
C TYR A 154 12.07 13.04 -6.30
N ILE A 155 12.60 11.87 -5.94
CA ILE A 155 11.90 10.59 -6.13
C ILE A 155 10.57 10.59 -5.39
N ILE A 156 10.56 11.00 -4.12
CA ILE A 156 9.35 10.99 -3.28
C ILE A 156 8.27 11.91 -3.85
N ASN A 157 8.63 13.11 -4.30
CA ASN A 157 7.69 14.11 -4.77
C ASN A 157 7.17 13.84 -6.18
N GLU A 158 7.97 13.18 -7.02
CA GLU A 158 7.63 12.97 -8.43
C GLU A 158 7.23 11.53 -8.78
N ALA A 159 7.31 10.60 -7.81
CA ALA A 159 6.84 9.24 -8.00
C ALA A 159 5.35 9.15 -8.35
N LEU A 160 5.00 8.05 -9.01
CA LEU A 160 3.62 7.64 -9.20
C LEU A 160 3.17 6.77 -8.04
N TYR A 161 2.06 7.13 -7.41
CA TYR A 161 1.48 6.41 -6.28
C TYR A 161 0.27 5.62 -6.76
N ILE A 162 0.28 4.32 -6.47
CA ILE A 162 -0.83 3.41 -6.76
C ILE A 162 -1.40 2.93 -5.44
N ILE A 163 -2.70 3.13 -5.23
CA ILE A 163 -3.41 2.75 -4.01
C ILE A 163 -4.61 1.92 -4.43
N SER A 164 -4.67 0.65 -4.01
CA SER A 164 -5.75 -0.27 -4.37
C SER A 164 -6.30 -0.98 -3.12
N LEU A 165 -7.45 -0.52 -2.63
CA LEU A 165 -8.06 -0.96 -1.36
C LEU A 165 -9.60 -0.89 -1.43
N GLY A 166 -10.27 -1.42 -0.40
CA GLY A 166 -11.71 -1.25 -0.17
C GLY A 166 -12.53 -2.51 -0.37
N THR A 167 -12.10 -3.43 -1.23
CA THR A 167 -12.85 -4.67 -1.50
C THR A 167 -12.95 -5.56 -0.26
N ASN A 168 -11.84 -5.70 0.48
CA ASN A 168 -11.78 -6.54 1.67
C ASN A 168 -12.61 -5.98 2.83
N ASP A 169 -12.78 -4.65 2.91
CA ASP A 169 -13.62 -4.03 3.93
C ASP A 169 -15.07 -4.51 3.81
N PHE A 170 -15.54 -4.78 2.59
CA PHE A 170 -16.86 -5.37 2.39
C PHE A 170 -16.86 -6.89 2.55
N LEU A 171 -15.93 -7.60 1.90
CA LEU A 171 -15.95 -9.06 1.86
C LEU A 171 -15.54 -9.70 3.19
N GLU A 172 -14.42 -9.28 3.76
CA GLU A 172 -13.80 -9.88 4.94
C GLU A 172 -14.30 -9.26 6.25
N ASN A 173 -14.82 -8.03 6.20
CA ASN A 173 -15.31 -7.32 7.39
C ASN A 173 -16.83 -7.12 7.36
N TYR A 174 -17.38 -6.23 6.53
CA TYR A 174 -18.81 -5.91 6.57
C TYR A 174 -19.68 -7.17 6.40
N TYR A 175 -19.60 -7.91 5.30
CA TYR A 175 -20.49 -9.05 5.10
C TYR A 175 -20.16 -10.26 6.00
N SER A 176 -18.92 -10.41 6.45
CA SER A 176 -18.47 -11.57 7.22
C SER A 176 -18.62 -11.40 8.74
N LEU A 177 -18.48 -10.18 9.28
CA LEU A 177 -18.55 -9.90 10.72
C LEU A 177 -19.90 -9.27 11.12
N PRO A 178 -20.72 -9.96 11.94
CA PRO A 178 -21.99 -9.40 12.42
C PRO A 178 -21.84 -8.07 13.17
N SER A 179 -20.72 -7.89 13.88
CA SER A 179 -20.42 -6.69 14.66
C SER A 179 -20.30 -5.41 13.85
N THR A 180 -19.95 -5.51 12.57
CA THR A 180 -19.80 -4.35 11.68
C THR A 180 -21.15 -4.02 11.03
N ARG A 181 -21.87 -5.03 10.54
CA ARG A 181 -23.24 -4.85 9.98
C ARG A 181 -24.25 -4.37 11.00
N SER A 182 -24.08 -4.73 12.27
CA SER A 182 -24.96 -4.24 13.34
C SER A 182 -24.73 -2.76 13.65
N LYS A 183 -23.60 -2.18 13.26
CA LYS A 183 -23.22 -0.79 13.55
C LYS A 183 -23.44 0.16 12.37
N TYR A 184 -23.33 -0.34 11.14
CA TYR A 184 -23.38 0.48 9.94
C TYR A 184 -24.36 -0.08 8.90
N THR A 185 -25.14 0.79 8.27
CA THR A 185 -25.69 0.51 6.94
C THR A 185 -24.55 0.46 5.91
N VAL A 186 -24.84 -0.03 4.70
CA VAL A 186 -23.85 -0.06 3.61
C VAL A 186 -23.34 1.35 3.33
N ASP A 187 -24.23 2.33 3.16
CA ASP A 187 -23.89 3.72 2.87
C ASP A 187 -23.03 4.34 3.99
N GLN A 188 -23.41 4.12 5.26
CA GLN A 188 -22.62 4.62 6.41
C GLN A 188 -21.22 4.02 6.45
N TYR A 189 -21.08 2.75 6.07
CA TYR A 189 -19.78 2.11 6.01
C TYR A 189 -18.95 2.63 4.82
N GLN A 190 -19.57 2.89 3.66
CA GLN A 190 -18.91 3.55 2.53
C GLN A 190 -18.39 4.94 2.92
N ASP A 191 -19.21 5.77 3.55
CA ASP A 191 -18.81 7.11 4.01
C ASP A 191 -17.66 7.05 5.01
N PHE A 192 -17.68 6.07 5.92
CA PHE A 192 -16.59 5.81 6.85
C PHE A 192 -15.27 5.47 6.14
N LEU A 193 -15.31 4.56 5.16
CA LEU A 193 -14.12 4.18 4.39
C LEU A 193 -13.60 5.34 3.52
N ILE A 194 -14.50 6.13 2.91
CA ILE A 194 -14.14 7.34 2.16
C ILE A 194 -13.45 8.35 3.09
N GLY A 195 -13.93 8.55 4.31
CA GLY A 195 -13.28 9.42 5.28
C GLY A 195 -11.85 8.98 5.63
N ILE A 196 -11.62 7.67 5.74
CA ILE A 196 -10.27 7.12 5.94
C ILE A 196 -9.41 7.34 4.69
N ALA A 197 -9.92 7.04 3.50
CA ALA A 197 -9.22 7.23 2.24
C ALA A 197 -8.83 8.70 2.04
N GLU A 198 -9.74 9.64 2.29
CA GLU A 198 -9.45 11.08 2.26
C GLU A 198 -8.35 11.46 3.25
N THR A 199 -8.40 10.94 4.48
CA THR A 199 -7.38 11.21 5.50
C THR A 199 -6.03 10.67 5.07
N PHE A 200 -6.00 9.49 4.44
CA PHE A 200 -4.79 8.88 3.91
C PHE A 200 -4.21 9.70 2.74
N ILE A 201 -5.04 10.12 1.78
CA ILE A 201 -4.63 10.93 0.63
C ILE A 201 -4.20 12.35 1.06
N LYS A 202 -4.91 12.98 1.99
CA LYS A 202 -4.52 14.28 2.55
C LYS A 202 -3.24 14.16 3.37
N GLY A 203 -3.13 13.12 4.20
CA GLY A 203 -1.89 12.77 4.90
C GLY A 203 -0.74 12.57 3.92
N TYR A 204 -1.02 11.98 2.75
CA TYR A 204 -0.08 11.84 1.64
C TYR A 204 0.54 13.18 1.20
N THR A 205 -0.30 14.20 1.00
CA THR A 205 0.18 15.56 0.64
C THR A 205 0.99 16.26 1.75
N VAL A 206 0.99 15.72 2.98
CA VAL A 206 1.61 16.32 4.18
C VAL A 206 2.86 15.54 4.65
N TRP A 207 3.21 14.38 4.08
CA TRP A 207 4.46 13.65 4.42
C TRP A 207 5.75 14.35 3.97
N GLU A 208 5.71 15.64 3.66
CA GLU A 208 6.90 16.46 3.49
C GLU A 208 7.66 16.62 4.83
N PRO A 209 9.00 16.71 4.79
CA PRO A 209 9.78 16.98 5.99
C PRO A 209 9.50 18.41 6.47
N GLY A 210 8.69 18.56 7.52
CA GLY A 210 8.59 19.81 8.29
C GLY A 210 7.19 20.34 8.60
N ARG A 211 6.10 19.69 8.20
CA ARG A 211 4.75 20.11 8.61
C ARG A 211 3.89 18.93 9.06
N CYS A 212 3.76 18.76 10.37
CA CYS A 212 2.75 17.89 10.99
C CYS A 212 1.39 18.59 10.91
N LEU A 213 0.47 18.10 10.07
CA LEU A 213 -0.94 18.50 10.15
C LEU A 213 -1.70 17.49 11.01
N LEU A 214 -1.83 17.80 12.31
CA LEU A 214 -2.79 17.19 13.22
C LEU A 214 -4.14 17.89 13.05
N ARG A 215 -5.16 17.22 12.50
CA ARG A 215 -6.56 17.47 12.90
C ARG A 215 -7.53 16.39 12.43
N GLY A 216 -8.28 15.83 13.38
CA GLY A 216 -9.61 15.24 13.16
C GLY A 216 -9.73 13.72 13.34
N SER A 217 -9.73 13.26 14.59
CA SER A 217 -10.25 11.95 15.04
C SER A 217 -9.77 10.66 14.35
N LEU A 218 -8.50 10.32 14.56
CA LEU A 218 -8.10 8.96 14.93
C LEU A 218 -6.93 9.12 15.89
N ARG A 219 -7.05 8.56 17.11
CA ARG A 219 -5.95 8.53 18.07
C ARG A 219 -4.87 7.59 17.52
N TRP A 220 -3.98 8.13 16.70
CA TRP A 220 -2.72 7.51 16.35
C TRP A 220 -1.77 7.73 17.53
N GLY A 221 -1.28 6.64 18.12
CA GLY A 221 -0.43 6.65 19.30
C GLY A 221 0.81 7.54 19.13
N ALA A 222 1.20 8.18 20.22
CA ALA A 222 2.29 9.16 20.27
C ALA A 222 3.65 8.55 19.87
N CYS A 223 4.41 9.28 19.05
CA CYS A 223 5.83 9.02 18.83
C CYS A 223 6.64 9.66 19.99
N PRO A 224 7.54 8.93 20.69
CA PRO A 224 8.38 9.52 21.72
C PRO A 224 9.38 10.50 21.09
N SER A 225 9.35 11.76 21.50
CA SER A 225 10.33 12.78 21.12
C SER A 225 11.66 12.54 21.83
N ARG A 226 12.76 12.56 21.06
CA ARG A 226 14.13 12.65 21.57
C ARG A 226 14.26 13.86 22.50
N GLY A 227 14.79 13.64 23.70
CA GLY A 227 15.15 14.73 24.61
C GLY A 227 16.28 15.59 24.04
N PRO A 228 16.45 16.84 24.52
CA PRO A 228 17.48 17.74 24.03
C PRO A 228 18.86 17.24 24.47
N GLN A 229 19.79 17.11 23.53
CA GLN A 229 21.22 17.20 23.86
C GLN A 229 21.57 18.68 23.94
N THR A 230 21.86 19.16 25.14
CA THR A 230 22.69 20.35 25.35
C THR A 230 24.11 19.89 25.67
N MET A 231 25.09 20.67 25.23
CA MET A 231 26.54 20.51 25.39
C MET A 231 26.99 20.01 26.76
#